data_AF-A0AAV5TR98-F1
#
_entry.id   AF-A0AAV5TR98-F1
#
_cell.length_a   1.000
_cell.length_b   1.000
_cell.length_c   1.000
_cell.angle_alpha   90.00
_cell.angle_beta   90.00
_cell.angle_gamma   90.00
#
_symmetry.space_group_name_H-M   'P 1'
#
loop_
_entity.id
_entity.type
_entity.pdbx_description
1 polymer ?
#
loop_
_entity_poly.entity_id
_entity_poly.type
_entity_poly.pdbx_seq_one_letter_code
_entity_poly.pdbx_strand_id
1 'polypeptide(L)'
;VIKSQKNNETMIDSDEDSEPAVKKAKAESEKNKKDKKRSTCKREDNPSIRKDRQVDKPNDSELECPECEYRTQCAGTWMSHLRIKHSTTPVLAGFALLCECGNESVSDAHARMCNIANFTIIHKRDGPIRRMNDAKTTPQCVLCEFYPKTASGYISHLHVHHKSTLFANGVYLSCECGLNIRSSMGIKHDKECNRRQFSLHKLNEK
;
A
#
# COMPACT_ATOMS: atom_id res chain seq x y z
N VAL A 1 33.43 33.55 -34.87
CA VAL A 1 34.70 33.76 -34.13
C VAL A 1 34.53 33.15 -32.74
N ILE A 2 35.13 31.96 -32.50
CA ILE A 2 35.77 31.50 -31.24
C ILE A 2 34.82 31.33 -30.02
N LYS A 3 34.64 30.23 -29.26
CA LYS A 3 35.41 29.04 -28.78
C LYS A 3 34.37 27.95 -28.45
N SER A 4 34.53 26.66 -28.75
CA SER A 4 35.49 25.66 -28.23
C SER A 4 35.27 25.23 -26.76
N GLN A 5 34.90 23.95 -26.63
CA GLN A 5 35.38 22.93 -25.67
C GLN A 5 34.96 23.00 -24.18
N LYS A 6 34.40 21.89 -23.66
CA LYS A 6 35.18 20.81 -23.02
C LYS A 6 34.29 19.62 -22.61
N ASN A 7 34.67 18.45 -23.12
CA ASN A 7 34.25 17.13 -22.65
C ASN A 7 34.89 16.85 -21.29
N ASN A 8 34.19 16.11 -20.43
CA ASN A 8 34.79 15.37 -19.32
C ASN A 8 34.14 13.98 -19.29
N GLU A 9 34.80 13.03 -19.95
CA GLU A 9 34.64 11.60 -19.71
C GLU A 9 35.42 11.25 -18.44
N THR A 10 34.81 10.51 -17.53
CA THR A 10 35.51 9.94 -16.37
C THR A 10 35.28 8.44 -16.41
N MET A 11 36.27 7.73 -16.96
CA MET A 11 36.47 6.30 -16.79
C MET A 11 36.82 6.02 -15.32
N ILE A 12 36.09 5.11 -14.69
CA ILE A 12 36.50 4.47 -13.44
C ILE A 12 36.41 2.97 -13.70
N ASP A 13 37.53 2.40 -14.16
CA ASP A 13 37.85 0.99 -14.04
C ASP A 13 38.67 0.82 -12.77
N SER A 14 38.28 -0.09 -11.87
CA SER A 14 39.17 -0.76 -10.94
C SER A 14 38.44 -1.98 -10.35
N ASP A 15 38.77 -3.13 -10.94
CA ASP A 15 38.70 -4.45 -10.32
C ASP A 15 39.43 -4.46 -8.96
N GLU A 16 38.91 -5.17 -7.97
CA GLU A 16 39.77 -5.99 -7.10
C GLU A 16 38.98 -7.06 -6.34
N ASP A 17 39.31 -8.30 -6.70
CA ASP A 17 39.05 -9.56 -6.03
C ASP A 17 39.29 -9.51 -4.51
N SER A 18 38.42 -10.18 -3.74
CA SER A 18 38.80 -10.92 -2.53
C SER A 18 37.64 -11.75 -2.00
N GLU A 19 37.49 -12.98 -2.51
CA GLU A 19 36.82 -14.07 -1.78
C GLU A 19 37.72 -14.59 -0.66
N PRO A 20 37.18 -14.79 0.56
CA PRO A 20 37.69 -15.84 1.43
C PRO A 20 36.66 -16.97 1.58
N ALA A 21 37.03 -18.12 1.02
CA ALA A 21 36.44 -19.41 1.33
C ALA A 21 36.69 -19.77 2.80
N VAL A 22 35.63 -19.81 3.62
CA VAL A 22 35.66 -20.44 4.94
C VAL A 22 34.74 -21.66 4.94
N LYS A 23 35.39 -22.83 4.84
CA LYS A 23 34.84 -24.14 5.17
C LYS A 23 34.73 -24.28 6.69
N LYS A 24 33.54 -24.61 7.21
CA LYS A 24 33.31 -25.39 8.45
C LYS A 24 31.81 -25.74 8.53
N ALA A 25 31.42 -26.96 8.20
CA ALA A 25 31.39 -28.15 9.05
C ALA A 25 30.24 -28.12 10.10
N LYS A 26 29.26 -29.00 9.84
CA LYS A 26 28.45 -29.80 10.77
C LYS A 26 27.84 -29.13 12.01
N ALA A 27 26.51 -29.08 12.03
CA ALA A 27 25.73 -29.64 13.15
C ALA A 27 24.30 -29.94 12.68
N GLU A 28 24.01 -31.22 12.50
CA GLU A 28 22.65 -31.75 12.59
C GLU A 28 22.04 -31.33 13.93
N SER A 29 20.87 -30.69 13.89
CA SER A 29 19.99 -30.59 15.05
C SER A 29 18.57 -30.92 14.61
N GLU A 30 18.34 -32.22 14.46
CA GLU A 30 17.03 -32.78 14.77
C GLU A 30 16.71 -32.45 16.24
N LYS A 31 15.62 -31.70 16.46
CA LYS A 31 14.65 -31.83 17.56
C LYS A 31 13.90 -30.51 17.77
N ASN A 32 12.69 -30.42 17.25
CA ASN A 32 11.47 -30.41 18.08
C ASN A 32 10.27 -29.98 17.24
N LYS A 33 9.43 -30.95 16.88
CA LYS A 33 8.00 -30.72 16.72
C LYS A 33 7.47 -30.26 18.08
N LYS A 34 7.48 -28.95 18.33
CA LYS A 34 6.76 -28.35 19.44
C LYS A 34 5.40 -27.97 18.91
N ASP A 35 4.39 -28.64 19.42
CA ASP A 35 2.98 -28.33 19.25
C ASP A 35 2.78 -26.81 19.23
N LYS A 36 2.38 -26.30 18.06
CA LYS A 36 2.01 -24.91 17.82
C LYS A 36 0.78 -24.65 18.68
N LYS A 37 1.04 -24.26 19.92
CA LYS A 37 0.08 -23.85 20.95
C LYS A 37 -0.82 -22.81 20.28
N ARG A 38 -2.03 -23.24 19.90
CA ARG A 38 -3.10 -22.42 19.36
C ARG A 38 -3.18 -21.18 20.24
N SER A 39 -2.74 -20.04 19.74
CA SER A 39 -2.65 -18.80 20.52
C SER A 39 -4.08 -18.32 20.78
N THR A 40 -4.68 -18.82 21.85
CA THR A 40 -5.94 -18.28 22.34
C THR A 40 -5.66 -16.84 22.74
N CYS A 41 -6.20 -15.88 21.98
CA CYS A 41 -6.17 -14.46 22.29
C CYS A 41 -7.02 -14.18 23.54
N LYS A 42 -6.56 -14.60 24.72
CA LYS A 42 -7.20 -14.27 25.99
C LYS A 42 -6.78 -12.85 26.37
N ARG A 43 -7.61 -11.87 26.00
CA ARG A 43 -7.54 -10.52 26.57
C ARG A 43 -8.40 -10.51 27.83
N GLU A 44 -7.81 -10.16 28.96
CA GLU A 44 -8.52 -9.89 30.21
C GLU A 44 -9.33 -8.60 30.06
N ASP A 45 -10.56 -8.64 30.54
CA ASP A 45 -11.66 -8.01 29.84
C ASP A 45 -12.41 -7.13 30.85
N ASN A 46 -12.23 -5.81 30.77
CA ASN A 46 -12.87 -4.80 31.64
C ASN A 46 -14.39 -4.69 31.30
N PRO A 47 -15.33 -4.86 32.25
CA PRO A 47 -16.75 -5.05 31.93
C PRO A 47 -17.59 -3.79 31.64
N SER A 48 -17.12 -2.55 31.83
CA SER A 48 -18.08 -1.42 31.95
C SER A 48 -18.46 -0.65 30.67
N ILE A 49 -17.87 -0.92 29.50
CA ILE A 49 -18.32 -0.32 28.21
C ILE A 49 -18.13 -1.34 27.08
N ARG A 50 -18.99 -2.35 27.00
CA ARG A 50 -18.95 -3.34 25.91
C ARG A 50 -20.06 -3.04 24.92
N LYS A 51 -19.78 -2.16 23.96
CA LYS A 51 -20.32 -2.39 22.61
C LYS A 51 -19.89 -3.81 22.26
N ASP A 52 -20.84 -4.71 22.03
CA ASP A 52 -20.57 -6.13 21.82
C ASP A 52 -19.32 -6.31 20.97
N ARG A 53 -18.24 -6.71 21.65
CA ARG A 53 -16.94 -6.88 21.03
C ARG A 53 -17.08 -8.16 20.23
N GLN A 54 -17.54 -8.04 18.98
CA GLN A 54 -17.64 -9.17 18.08
C GLN A 54 -16.27 -9.85 18.06
N VAL A 55 -16.23 -11.05 18.62
CA VAL A 55 -15.05 -11.90 18.62
C VAL A 55 -14.84 -12.33 17.18
N ASP A 56 -13.70 -11.98 16.60
CA ASP A 56 -13.35 -12.40 15.25
C ASP A 56 -13.39 -13.93 15.17
N LYS A 57 -14.21 -14.45 14.25
CA LYS A 57 -14.27 -15.89 14.00
C LYS A 57 -12.94 -16.33 13.37
N PRO A 58 -12.34 -17.44 13.83
CA PRO A 58 -11.21 -18.02 13.15
C PRO A 58 -11.63 -18.55 11.78
N ASN A 59 -10.81 -18.29 10.78
CA ASN A 59 -10.86 -18.87 9.46
C ASN A 59 -10.32 -20.30 9.51
N ASP A 60 -10.89 -21.21 8.73
CA ASP A 60 -10.33 -22.56 8.53
C ASP A 60 -8.99 -22.49 7.78
N SER A 61 -8.84 -21.53 6.86
CA SER A 61 -7.60 -21.29 6.11
C SER A 61 -6.65 -20.33 6.85
N GLU A 62 -5.34 -20.64 6.86
CA GLU A 62 -4.33 -19.69 7.33
C GLU A 62 -4.12 -18.57 6.28
N LEU A 63 -4.24 -17.32 6.71
CA LEU A 63 -3.88 -16.13 5.94
C LEU A 63 -2.40 -15.84 6.16
N GLU A 64 -1.61 -15.96 5.10
CA GLU A 64 -0.17 -15.71 5.11
C GLU A 64 0.15 -14.25 4.77
N CYS A 65 1.12 -13.66 5.45
CA CYS A 65 1.63 -12.34 5.07
C CYS A 65 2.55 -12.50 3.84
N PRO A 66 2.37 -11.68 2.79
CA PRO A 66 3.21 -11.76 1.59
C PRO A 66 4.60 -11.14 1.78
N GLU A 67 4.82 -10.36 2.84
CA GLU A 67 6.10 -9.66 3.10
C GLU A 67 6.93 -10.30 4.22
N CYS A 68 6.38 -11.23 5.00
CA CYS A 68 7.11 -11.93 6.06
C CYS A 68 6.45 -13.27 6.41
N GLU A 69 7.09 -14.07 7.26
CA GLU A 69 6.61 -15.41 7.65
C GLU A 69 5.37 -15.40 8.58
N TYR A 70 4.74 -14.24 8.82
CA TYR A 70 3.58 -14.14 9.69
C TYR A 70 2.35 -14.84 9.09
N ARG A 71 1.64 -15.63 9.90
CA ARG A 71 0.42 -16.35 9.51
C ARG A 71 -0.66 -16.21 10.58
N THR A 72 -1.92 -16.12 10.19
CA THR A 72 -3.06 -16.07 11.13
C THR A 72 -4.35 -16.58 10.50
N GLN A 73 -5.27 -17.08 11.32
CA GLN A 73 -6.62 -17.45 10.89
C GLN A 73 -7.61 -16.30 11.00
N CYS A 74 -7.22 -15.11 11.48
CA CYS A 74 -8.18 -14.01 11.67
C CYS A 74 -7.90 -12.88 10.67
N ALA A 75 -8.89 -12.57 9.82
CA ALA A 75 -8.78 -11.50 8.82
C ALA A 75 -8.45 -10.14 9.44
N GLY A 76 -9.12 -9.76 10.54
CA GLY A 76 -8.86 -8.52 11.26
C GLY A 76 -7.43 -8.43 11.81
N THR A 77 -6.91 -9.54 12.33
CA THR A 77 -5.53 -9.65 12.81
C THR A 77 -4.52 -9.53 11.67
N TRP A 78 -4.77 -10.20 10.54
CA TRP A 78 -3.93 -10.11 9.34
C TRP A 78 -3.87 -8.68 8.80
N MET A 79 -5.01 -8.00 8.68
CA MET A 79 -5.05 -6.59 8.26
C MET A 79 -4.33 -5.66 9.24
N SER A 80 -4.47 -5.91 10.53
CA SER A 80 -3.78 -5.12 11.56
C SER A 80 -2.27 -5.34 11.53
N HIS A 81 -1.84 -6.58 11.28
CA HIS A 81 -0.44 -6.93 11.06
C HIS A 81 0.16 -6.14 9.88
N LEU A 82 -0.51 -6.11 8.71
CA LEU A 82 -0.05 -5.33 7.55
C LEU A 82 0.15 -3.85 7.90
N ARG A 83 -0.80 -3.26 8.64
CA ARG A 83 -0.74 -1.85 9.03
C ARG A 83 0.41 -1.56 9.99
N ILE A 84 0.65 -2.41 10.97
CA ILE A 84 1.63 -2.17 12.03
C ILE A 84 3.05 -2.52 11.57
N LYS A 85 3.23 -3.68 10.91
CA LYS A 85 4.55 -4.20 10.56
C LYS A 85 5.05 -3.70 9.22
N HIS A 86 4.16 -3.59 8.24
CA HIS A 86 4.52 -3.23 6.87
C HIS A 86 4.11 -1.80 6.52
N SER A 87 3.44 -1.10 7.45
CA SER A 87 2.85 0.22 7.18
C SER A 87 2.00 0.18 5.91
N THR A 88 1.29 -0.91 5.62
CA THR A 88 0.46 -1.03 4.41
C THR A 88 -0.99 -1.42 4.71
N THR A 89 -1.84 -1.37 3.70
CA THR A 89 -3.23 -1.86 3.75
C THR A 89 -3.43 -2.83 2.59
N PRO A 90 -4.42 -3.75 2.66
CA PRO A 90 -4.70 -4.66 1.55
C PRO A 90 -4.82 -3.93 0.21
N VAL A 91 -5.55 -2.81 0.18
CA VAL A 91 -5.72 -1.97 -1.02
C VAL A 91 -4.37 -1.44 -1.55
N LEU A 92 -3.54 -0.86 -0.69
CA LEU A 92 -2.24 -0.30 -1.09
C LEU A 92 -1.31 -1.38 -1.62
N ALA A 93 -1.29 -2.52 -0.94
CA ALA A 93 -0.47 -3.66 -1.30
C ALA A 93 -1.03 -4.46 -2.49
N GLY A 94 -2.19 -4.09 -3.03
CA GLY A 94 -2.78 -4.77 -4.18
C GLY A 94 -3.45 -6.11 -3.84
N PHE A 95 -3.83 -6.32 -2.58
CA PHE A 95 -4.54 -7.51 -2.11
C PHE A 95 -6.03 -7.25 -1.86
N ALA A 96 -6.83 -8.31 -1.99
CA ALA A 96 -8.18 -8.41 -1.45
C ALA A 96 -8.37 -9.76 -0.76
N LEU A 97 -9.37 -9.85 0.12
CA LEU A 97 -9.82 -11.10 0.72
C LEU A 97 -11.02 -11.62 -0.07
N LEU A 98 -10.91 -12.82 -0.61
CA LEU A 98 -12.02 -13.55 -1.25
C LEU A 98 -12.61 -14.53 -0.24
N CYS A 99 -13.86 -14.29 0.14
CA CYS A 99 -14.63 -15.19 0.98
C CYS A 99 -15.16 -16.38 0.15
N GLU A 100 -15.27 -17.57 0.74
CA GLU A 100 -15.89 -18.74 0.10
C GLU A 100 -17.35 -18.50 -0.33
N CYS A 101 -18.03 -17.51 0.26
CA CYS A 101 -19.37 -17.10 -0.22
C CYS A 101 -19.33 -16.32 -1.56
N GLY A 102 -18.15 -16.11 -2.14
CA GLY A 102 -17.91 -15.36 -3.37
C GLY A 102 -17.71 -13.86 -3.15
N ASN A 103 -17.82 -13.36 -1.91
CA ASN A 103 -17.65 -11.93 -1.64
C ASN A 103 -16.17 -11.53 -1.57
N GLU A 104 -15.78 -10.60 -2.43
CA GLU A 104 -14.50 -9.91 -2.35
C GLU A 104 -14.56 -8.71 -1.41
N SER A 105 -13.63 -8.61 -0.47
CA SER A 105 -13.56 -7.48 0.47
C SER A 105 -12.13 -7.01 0.66
N VAL A 106 -11.95 -5.71 0.75
CA VAL A 106 -10.69 -5.06 1.15
C VAL A 106 -10.67 -4.67 2.64
N SER A 107 -11.73 -5.01 3.36
CA SER A 107 -11.92 -4.73 4.80
C SER A 107 -12.34 -5.98 5.58
N ASP A 108 -12.22 -5.92 6.90
CA ASP A 108 -12.67 -6.98 7.81
C ASP A 108 -14.19 -6.95 8.07
N ALA A 109 -14.92 -5.99 7.49
CA ALA A 109 -16.35 -5.84 7.72
C ALA A 109 -17.12 -7.09 7.31
N HIS A 110 -16.79 -7.66 6.14
CA HIS A 110 -17.41 -8.91 5.70
C HIS A 110 -17.11 -10.08 6.63
N ALA A 111 -15.89 -10.18 7.19
CA ALA A 111 -15.52 -11.24 8.13
C ALA A 111 -16.37 -11.22 9.41
N ARG A 112 -16.79 -10.02 9.84
CA ARG A 112 -17.67 -9.82 11.01
C ARG A 112 -19.13 -10.17 10.74
N MET A 113 -19.58 -10.07 9.49
CA MET A 113 -20.97 -10.29 9.10
C MET A 113 -21.23 -11.68 8.50
N CYS A 114 -20.20 -12.32 7.94
CA CYS A 114 -20.33 -13.63 7.30
C CYS A 114 -20.35 -14.77 8.32
N ASN A 115 -21.16 -15.79 8.06
CA ASN A 115 -21.22 -16.97 8.91
C ASN A 115 -20.16 -18.02 8.57
N ILE A 116 -19.75 -18.10 7.31
CA ILE A 116 -18.78 -19.09 6.81
C ILE A 116 -17.35 -18.53 6.89
N ALA A 117 -17.18 -17.22 6.66
CA ALA A 117 -15.98 -16.42 6.92
C ALA A 117 -14.62 -17.10 6.62
N ASN A 118 -14.58 -17.99 5.62
CA ASN A 118 -13.35 -18.59 5.15
C ASN A 118 -12.79 -17.73 4.01
N PHE A 119 -11.61 -17.17 4.26
CA PHE A 119 -10.98 -16.19 3.38
C PHE A 119 -9.70 -16.72 2.76
N THR A 120 -9.49 -16.36 1.51
CA THR A 120 -8.23 -16.48 0.79
C THR A 120 -7.74 -15.11 0.34
N ILE A 121 -6.42 -14.94 0.23
CA ILE A 121 -5.83 -13.68 -0.24
C ILE A 121 -5.72 -13.77 -1.76
N ILE A 122 -6.25 -12.77 -2.47
CA ILE A 122 -6.14 -12.64 -3.92
C ILE A 122 -5.37 -11.39 -4.30
N HIS A 123 -4.54 -11.48 -5.34
CA HIS A 123 -3.80 -10.35 -5.90
C HIS A 123 -4.67 -9.62 -6.93
N LYS A 124 -4.82 -8.31 -6.78
CA LYS A 124 -5.63 -7.45 -7.66
C LYS A 124 -4.80 -6.55 -8.57
N ARG A 125 -3.52 -6.33 -8.27
CA ARG A 125 -2.64 -5.46 -9.06
C ARG A 125 -1.24 -6.03 -9.10
N ASP A 126 -0.75 -6.33 -10.29
CA ASP A 126 0.64 -6.73 -10.46
C ASP A 126 1.54 -5.51 -10.28
N GLY A 127 2.44 -5.58 -9.30
CA GLY A 127 3.35 -4.49 -8.97
C GLY A 127 3.95 -4.61 -7.58
N PRO A 128 4.91 -3.71 -7.26
CA PRO A 128 5.51 -3.67 -5.93
C PRO A 128 4.47 -3.30 -4.88
N ILE A 129 4.57 -3.94 -3.69
CA ILE A 129 3.71 -3.65 -2.55
C ILE A 129 3.94 -2.21 -2.09
N ARG A 130 2.89 -1.38 -2.20
CA ARG A 130 2.96 0.01 -1.76
C ARG A 130 2.73 0.11 -0.26
N ARG A 131 3.38 1.06 0.40
CA ARG A 131 3.25 1.37 1.83
C ARG A 131 2.59 2.74 2.02
N MET A 132 2.01 2.95 3.19
CA MET A 132 1.41 4.22 3.62
C MET A 132 2.43 5.36 3.66
N ASN A 133 3.70 5.02 3.89
CA ASN A 133 4.81 5.96 3.97
C ASN A 133 5.57 6.13 2.66
N ASP A 134 5.24 5.35 1.62
CA ASP A 134 5.82 5.59 0.31
C ASP A 134 5.49 7.03 -0.05
N ALA A 135 6.56 7.82 -0.28
CA ALA A 135 6.46 9.22 -0.64
C ALA A 135 5.50 9.30 -1.82
N LYS A 136 4.28 9.77 -1.51
CA LYS A 136 3.10 9.46 -2.30
C LYS A 136 3.37 9.83 -3.75
N THR A 137 2.98 8.95 -4.66
CA THR A 137 2.82 9.15 -6.10
C THR A 137 1.82 10.25 -6.46
N THR A 138 1.64 11.23 -5.58
CA THR A 138 0.96 12.45 -5.91
C THR A 138 1.90 13.27 -6.77
N PRO A 139 1.45 13.71 -7.96
CA PRO A 139 2.23 14.58 -8.81
C PRO A 139 2.71 15.81 -8.03
N GLN A 140 3.92 16.25 -8.34
CA GLN A 140 4.42 17.55 -7.91
C GLN A 140 3.49 18.65 -8.45
N CYS A 141 3.34 19.74 -7.71
CA CYS A 141 2.67 20.93 -8.22
C CYS A 141 3.38 21.43 -9.49
N VAL A 142 2.64 21.76 -10.56
CA VAL A 142 3.26 22.26 -11.80
C VAL A 142 3.91 23.64 -11.66
N LEU A 143 3.63 24.34 -10.56
CA LEU A 143 4.10 25.71 -10.32
C LEU A 143 5.08 25.81 -9.13
N CYS A 144 5.30 24.74 -8.35
CA CYS A 144 6.23 24.74 -7.23
C CYS A 144 6.59 23.33 -6.76
N GLU A 145 7.48 23.21 -5.77
CA GLU A 145 7.97 21.91 -5.28
C GLU A 145 7.06 21.23 -4.25
N PHE A 146 5.85 21.73 -4.03
CA PHE A 146 4.92 21.12 -3.09
C PHE A 146 4.28 19.84 -3.67
N TYR A 147 4.07 18.84 -2.81
CA TYR A 147 3.47 17.53 -3.16
C TYR A 147 2.14 17.33 -2.39
N PRO A 148 1.01 17.81 -2.95
CA PRO A 148 -0.28 17.67 -2.31
C PRO A 148 -0.71 16.20 -2.16
N LYS A 149 -1.10 15.79 -0.96
CA LYS A 149 -1.37 14.37 -0.63
C LYS A 149 -2.66 13.78 -1.22
N THR A 150 -3.55 14.60 -1.77
CA THR A 150 -4.86 14.21 -2.32
C THR A 150 -5.18 15.07 -3.54
N ALA A 151 -6.08 14.62 -4.42
CA ALA A 151 -6.48 15.40 -5.60
C ALA A 151 -7.17 16.71 -5.17
N SER A 152 -8.01 16.64 -4.13
CA SER A 152 -8.64 17.82 -3.51
C SER A 152 -7.61 18.78 -2.91
N GLY A 153 -6.56 18.26 -2.29
CA GLY A 153 -5.43 19.02 -1.75
C GLY A 153 -4.64 19.70 -2.87
N TYR A 154 -4.47 19.03 -4.01
CA TYR A 154 -3.80 19.59 -5.19
C TYR A 154 -4.55 20.78 -5.77
N ILE A 155 -5.87 20.62 -5.97
CA ILE A 155 -6.74 21.69 -6.47
C ILE A 155 -6.74 22.88 -5.49
N SER A 156 -6.90 22.61 -4.20
CA SER A 156 -6.88 23.64 -3.15
C SER A 156 -5.55 24.39 -3.11
N HIS A 157 -4.44 23.66 -3.24
CA HIS A 157 -3.10 24.25 -3.28
C HIS A 157 -2.93 25.21 -4.47
N LEU A 158 -3.30 24.79 -5.68
CA LEU A 158 -3.27 25.66 -6.86
C LEU A 158 -4.10 26.93 -6.67
N HIS A 159 -5.29 26.79 -6.08
CA HIS A 159 -6.17 27.93 -5.87
C HIS A 159 -5.64 28.90 -4.82
N VAL A 160 -5.19 28.39 -3.67
CA VAL A 160 -4.76 29.22 -2.53
C VAL A 160 -3.43 29.90 -2.81
N HIS A 161 -2.42 29.14 -3.27
CA HIS A 161 -1.04 29.61 -3.39
C HIS A 161 -0.72 30.23 -4.76
N HIS A 162 -1.33 29.71 -5.83
CA HIS A 162 -1.00 30.14 -7.19
C HIS A 162 -2.11 30.93 -7.87
N LYS A 163 -3.26 31.13 -7.21
CA LYS A 163 -4.46 31.76 -7.78
C LYS A 163 -4.83 31.17 -9.14
N SER A 164 -4.57 29.88 -9.33
CA SER A 164 -4.71 29.19 -10.61
C SER A 164 -5.56 27.93 -10.47
N THR A 165 -5.86 27.29 -11.61
CA THR A 165 -6.69 26.06 -11.67
C THR A 165 -6.01 25.02 -12.56
N LEU A 166 -6.41 23.75 -12.45
CA LEU A 166 -5.89 22.69 -13.32
C LEU A 166 -6.05 23.05 -14.81
N PHE A 167 -7.25 23.50 -15.19
CA PHE A 167 -7.56 23.91 -16.57
C PHE A 167 -6.71 25.09 -17.04
N ALA A 168 -6.51 26.11 -16.20
CA ALA A 168 -5.68 27.28 -16.54
C ALA A 168 -4.22 26.90 -16.79
N ASN A 169 -3.72 25.85 -16.12
CA ASN A 169 -2.38 25.31 -16.33
C ASN A 169 -2.31 24.25 -17.44
N GLY A 170 -3.39 24.01 -18.18
CA GLY A 170 -3.41 23.01 -19.25
C GLY A 170 -3.22 21.57 -18.77
N VAL A 171 -3.56 21.27 -17.51
CA VAL A 171 -3.38 19.94 -16.90
C VAL A 171 -4.68 19.39 -16.32
N TYR A 172 -4.72 18.09 -16.11
CA TYR A 172 -5.79 17.39 -15.39
C TYR A 172 -5.23 16.27 -14.52
N LEU A 173 -5.97 15.87 -13.49
CA LEU A 173 -5.62 14.72 -12.65
C LEU A 173 -6.45 13.51 -13.11
N SER A 174 -5.81 12.41 -13.46
CA SER A 174 -6.45 11.14 -13.79
C SER A 174 -6.45 10.24 -12.55
N CYS A 175 -7.62 9.81 -12.10
CA CYS A 175 -7.72 8.79 -11.06
C CYS A 175 -7.60 7.39 -11.68
N GLU A 176 -7.01 6.43 -10.95
CA GLU A 176 -6.97 5.02 -11.35
C GLU A 176 -8.35 4.37 -11.57
N CYS A 177 -9.45 5.03 -11.19
CA CYS A 177 -10.81 4.58 -11.53
C CYS A 177 -11.25 4.97 -12.97
N GLY A 178 -10.41 5.71 -13.70
CA GLY A 178 -10.71 6.23 -15.04
C GLY A 178 -11.32 7.63 -15.07
N LEU A 179 -11.59 8.24 -13.90
CA LEU A 179 -12.14 9.60 -13.85
C LEU A 179 -11.04 10.66 -14.04
N ASN A 180 -11.27 11.56 -14.99
CA ASN A 180 -10.42 12.73 -15.22
C ASN A 180 -10.97 13.96 -14.49
N ILE A 181 -10.24 14.44 -13.51
CA ILE A 181 -10.55 15.61 -12.70
C ILE A 181 -9.95 16.85 -13.36
N ARG A 182 -10.83 17.74 -13.83
CA ARG A 182 -10.46 19.02 -14.48
C ARG A 182 -10.83 20.26 -13.66
N SER A 183 -11.70 20.09 -12.67
CA SER A 183 -12.28 21.19 -11.88
C SER A 183 -12.48 20.78 -10.42
N SER A 184 -13.04 21.70 -9.63
CA SER A 184 -13.43 21.46 -8.23
C SER A 184 -14.42 20.31 -8.05
N MET A 185 -15.07 19.80 -9.11
CA MET A 185 -15.87 18.58 -9.05
C MET A 185 -15.08 17.37 -8.55
N GLY A 186 -13.75 17.34 -8.73
CA GLY A 186 -12.89 16.29 -8.20
C GLY A 186 -12.92 16.15 -6.68
N ILE A 187 -13.36 17.18 -5.94
CA ILE A 187 -13.45 17.13 -4.47
C ILE A 187 -14.49 16.10 -4.02
N LYS A 188 -15.61 15.97 -4.74
CA LYS A 188 -16.63 14.95 -4.41
C LYS A 188 -16.05 13.55 -4.65
N HIS A 189 -15.38 13.38 -5.79
CA HIS A 189 -14.75 12.13 -6.15
C HIS A 189 -13.68 11.70 -5.14
N ASP A 190 -12.83 12.60 -4.65
CA ASP A 190 -11.79 12.28 -3.66
C ASP A 190 -12.37 11.69 -2.35
N LYS A 191 -13.62 12.00 -2.01
CA LYS A 191 -14.33 11.46 -0.84
C LYS A 191 -14.97 10.10 -1.12
N GLU A 192 -15.49 9.90 -2.33
CA GLU A 192 -16.22 8.69 -2.74
C GLU A 192 -15.27 7.60 -3.28
N CYS A 193 -14.15 8.02 -3.84
CA CYS A 193 -13.17 7.14 -4.44
C CYS A 193 -12.19 6.63 -3.38
N ASN A 194 -12.33 5.34 -3.05
CA ASN A 194 -11.36 4.66 -2.20
C ASN A 194 -9.96 4.53 -2.84
N ARG A 195 -9.80 4.90 -4.12
CA ARG A 195 -8.50 4.95 -4.79
C ARG A 195 -7.86 6.31 -4.56
N ARG A 196 -6.82 6.34 -3.71
CA ARG A 196 -6.08 7.55 -3.32
C ARG A 196 -4.96 7.93 -4.30
N GLN A 197 -4.98 7.37 -5.51
CA GLN A 197 -3.93 7.54 -6.50
C GLN A 197 -4.45 8.31 -7.69
N PHE A 198 -3.71 9.35 -8.05
CA PHE A 198 -4.00 10.21 -9.17
C PHE A 198 -2.70 10.58 -9.87
N SER A 199 -2.74 10.60 -11.20
CA SER A 199 -1.63 10.99 -12.06
C SER A 199 -1.93 12.34 -12.69
N LEU A 200 -0.92 13.16 -12.92
CA LEU A 200 -1.08 14.43 -13.63
C LEU A 200 -0.81 14.23 -15.12
N HIS A 201 -1.68 14.76 -15.97
CA HIS A 201 -1.54 14.71 -17.42
C HIS A 201 -1.72 16.11 -18.02
N LYS A 202 -1.05 16.39 -19.14
CA LYS A 202 -1.25 17.63 -19.91
C LYS A 202 -2.34 17.44 -20.95
N LEU A 203 -3.16 18.48 -21.19
CA LEU A 203 -4.30 18.42 -22.12
C LEU A 203 -3.90 18.31 -23.60
N ASN A 204 -2.64 18.60 -23.95
CA ASN A 204 -2.18 18.73 -25.33
C ASN A 204 -1.10 17.71 -25.75
N GLU A 205 -0.75 16.74 -24.91
CA GLU A 205 0.14 15.64 -25.31
C GLU A 205 -0.73 14.56 -25.98
N LYS A 206 -0.79 14.59 -27.31
CA LYS A 206 -1.36 13.52 -28.16
C LYS A 206 -0.25 12.62 -28.68
#